data_AF-A0A1W9W6W2-F1
#
_entry.id   AF-A0A1W9W6W2-F1
#
_cell.length_a   1.000
_cell.length_b   1.000
_cell.length_c   1.000
_cell.angle_alpha   90.00
_cell.angle_beta   90.00
_cell.angle_gamma   90.00
#
_symmetry.space_group_name_H-M   'P 1'
#
loop_
_entity.id
_entity.type
_entity.pdbx_description
1 polymer ?
#
loop_
_entity_poly.entity_id
_entity_poly.type
_entity_poly.pdbx_seq_one_letter_code
_entity_poly.pdbx_strand_id
1 'polypeptide(L)' 'MKTEYDLTKMKSRPNPYAKRLKKQVTLRIRPDVIDYFKDMAEENGIPYQSLINLYLGVRS' A
#
# COMPACT_ATOMS: atom_id res chain seq x y z
N MET A 1 -10.39 1.04 -38.15
CA MET A 1 -8.97 1.21 -37.79
C MET A 1 -8.83 2.60 -37.17
N LYS A 2 -8.57 2.69 -35.86
CA LYS A 2 -8.45 3.97 -35.15
C LYS A 2 -6.97 4.33 -35.04
N THR A 3 -6.68 5.53 -35.53
CA THR A 3 -5.41 6.21 -35.65
C THR A 3 -4.53 6.09 -34.42
N GLU A 4 -3.30 5.65 -34.64
CA GLU A 4 -2.21 5.62 -33.67
C GLU A 4 -2.09 6.98 -32.98
N TYR A 5 -2.32 6.99 -31.67
CA TYR A 5 -1.98 8.13 -30.83
C TYR A 5 -0.46 8.16 -30.72
N ASP A 6 0.15 9.18 -31.32
CA ASP A 6 1.56 9.46 -31.15
C ASP A 6 1.82 9.96 -29.72
N LEU A 7 2.07 9.00 -28.82
CA LEU A 7 2.31 9.20 -27.39
C LEU A 7 3.56 10.05 -27.10
N THR A 8 4.38 10.35 -28.12
CA THR A 8 5.59 11.17 -27.98
C THR A 8 5.31 12.65 -27.73
N LYS A 9 4.11 13.16 -28.08
CA LYS A 9 3.69 14.56 -27.85
C LYS A 9 2.97 14.79 -26.53
N MET A 10 2.62 13.73 -25.82
CA MET A 10 2.04 13.87 -24.48
C MET A 10 3.19 14.18 -23.52
N LYS A 11 3.31 15.46 -23.14
CA LYS A 11 4.22 15.90 -22.05
C LYS A 11 4.02 14.91 -20.90
N SER A 12 5.01 14.04 -20.68
CA SER A 12 5.04 13.08 -19.59
C SER A 12 5.02 13.89 -18.29
N ARG A 13 3.83 14.25 -17.85
CA ARG A 13 3.62 14.82 -16.52
C ARG A 13 3.89 13.64 -15.60
N PRO A 14 5.00 13.63 -14.84
CA PRO A 14 5.24 12.55 -13.91
C PRO A 14 4.00 12.46 -13.02
N ASN A 15 3.42 11.26 -12.98
CA ASN A 15 2.19 11.00 -12.25
C ASN A 15 2.35 11.59 -10.82
N PRO A 16 1.55 12.60 -10.43
CA PRO A 16 1.70 13.26 -9.13
C PRO A 16 1.48 12.30 -7.95
N TYR A 17 0.86 11.13 -8.20
CA TYR A 17 0.68 10.07 -7.22
C TYR A 17 1.87 9.09 -7.13
N ALA A 18 2.86 9.17 -8.01
CA ALA A 18 4.07 8.35 -7.94
C ALA A 18 4.88 8.63 -6.65
N LYS A 19 4.74 9.83 -6.06
CA LYS A 19 5.30 10.18 -4.74
C LYS A 19 4.67 9.44 -3.56
N ARG A 20 3.53 8.76 -3.75
CA ARG A 20 2.90 7.90 -2.73
C ARG A 20 3.36 6.44 -2.86
N LEU A 21 4.54 6.21 -3.45
CA LEU A 21 5.17 4.89 -3.47
C LEU A 21 5.21 4.34 -2.04
N LYS A 22 4.71 3.11 -1.85
CA LYS A 22 4.67 2.45 -0.54
C LYS A 22 6.08 2.50 0.06
N LYS A 23 6.25 3.23 1.17
CA LYS A 23 7.50 3.21 1.92
C LYS A 23 7.62 1.84 2.57
N GLN A 24 8.65 1.09 2.21
CA GLN A 24 8.97 -0.16 2.91
C GLN A 24 9.44 0.19 4.32
N VAL A 25 8.74 -0.32 5.33
CA VAL A 25 9.11 -0.19 6.74
C VAL A 25 9.53 -1.56 7.24
N THR A 26 10.70 -1.65 7.86
CA THR A 26 11.16 -2.86 8.53
C THR A 26 10.94 -2.67 10.03
N LEU A 27 10.03 -3.45 10.62
CA LEU A 27 9.74 -3.44 12.05
C LEU A 27 10.02 -4.82 12.64
N ARG A 28 10.69 -4.87 13.78
CA ARG A 28 10.80 -6.10 14.58
C ARG A 28 9.50 -6.31 15.34
N ILE A 29 8.74 -7.31 14.92
CA ILE A 29 7.47 -7.72 15.55
C ILE A 29 7.70 -9.14 16.09
N ARG A 30 7.19 -9.41 17.28
CA ARG A 30 7.23 -10.76 17.83
C ARG A 30 6.23 -11.68 17.09
N PRO A 31 6.49 -12.99 16.96
CA PRO A 31 5.60 -13.91 16.24
C PRO A 31 4.16 -13.93 16.78
N ASP A 32 3.98 -13.87 18.11
CA ASP A 32 2.66 -13.85 18.78
C ASP A 32 1.78 -12.68 18.33
N VAL A 33 2.39 -11.52 18.09
CA VAL A 33 1.67 -10.33 17.64
C VAL A 33 1.22 -10.51 16.18
N ILE A 34 2.01 -11.17 15.35
CA ILE A 34 1.63 -11.45 13.96
C ILE A 34 0.42 -12.38 13.93
N ASP A 35 0.41 -13.42 14.76
CA ASP A 35 -0.69 -14.38 14.81
C ASP A 35 -1.99 -13.72 15.29
N TYR A 36 -1.92 -12.86 16.31
CA TYR A 36 -3.07 -12.03 16.73
C TYR A 36 -3.68 -11.21 15.58
N PHE A 37 -2.85 -10.57 14.75
CA PHE A 37 -3.36 -9.79 13.61
C PHE A 37 -3.87 -10.67 12.46
N LYS A 38 -3.40 -11.92 12.34
CA LYS A 38 -3.95 -12.88 11.37
C LYS A 38 -5.34 -13.33 11.77
N ASP A 39 -5.55 -13.68 13.04
CA ASP A 39 -6.86 -14.10 13.54
C ASP A 39 -7.89 -12.97 13.35
N MET A 40 -7.49 -11.73 13.68
CA MET A 40 -8.32 -10.55 13.45
C MET A 40 -8.58 -10.29 11.95
N ALA A 41 -7.62 -10.60 11.08
CA ALA A 41 -7.78 -10.45 9.63
C ALA A 41 -8.81 -11.44 9.07
N GLU A 42 -8.84 -12.67 9.58
CA GLU A 42 -9.84 -13.68 9.21
C GLU A 42 -11.26 -13.23 9.60
N GLU A 43 -11.41 -12.64 10.79
CA GLU A 43 -12.72 -12.15 11.27
C GLU A 43 -13.22 -10.92 10.49
N ASN A 44 -12.33 -9.98 10.17
CA ASN A 44 -12.71 -8.70 9.56
C ASN A 44 -12.66 -8.71 8.03
N GLY A 45 -12.12 -9.77 7.41
CA GLY A 45 -11.93 -9.87 5.97
C GLY A 45 -10.93 -8.86 5.40
N ILE A 46 -10.09 -8.26 6.24
CA ILE A 46 -9.09 -7.25 5.88
C ILE A 46 -7.69 -7.83 6.12
N PRO A 47 -6.71 -7.64 5.22
CA PRO A 47 -5.36 -8.15 5.43
C PRO A 47 -4.73 -7.67 6.74
N TYR A 48 -4.05 -8.58 7.46
CA TYR A 48 -3.36 -8.27 8.73
C TYR A 48 -2.38 -7.10 8.61
N GLN A 49 -1.75 -6.89 7.44
CA GLN A 49 -0.87 -5.75 7.18
C GLN A 49 -1.63 -4.40 7.22
N SER A 50 -2.86 -4.37 6.74
CA SER A 50 -3.72 -3.18 6.79
C SER A 50 -4.18 -2.91 8.23
N LEU A 51 -4.46 -3.96 9.00
CA LEU A 51 -4.76 -3.84 10.43
C LEU A 51 -3.56 -3.30 11.22
N ILE A 52 -2.36 -3.84 10.98
CA ILE A 52 -1.12 -3.33 11.56
C ILE A 52 -0.94 -1.85 11.22
N ASN A 53 -1.15 -1.46 9.96
CA ASN A 53 -1.04 -0.05 9.56
C ASN A 53 -2.09 0.85 10.22
N LEU A 54 -3.31 0.36 10.43
CA LEU A 54 -4.37 1.10 11.11
C LEU A 54 -4.06 1.31 12.60
N TYR A 55 -3.58 0.26 13.28
CA TYR A 55 -3.18 0.31 14.70
C TYR A 55 -1.92 1.15 14.93
N LEU A 56 -0.96 1.09 14.01
CA LEU A 56 0.26 1.91 14.03
C LEU A 56 0.03 3.32 13.47
N GLY A 57 -1.23 3.71 13.21
CA GLY A 57 -1.66 5.02 12.75
C GLY A 57 -1.42 6.15 13.77
N VAL A 58 -0.19 6.28 14.25
CA VAL A 58 0.34 7.53 14.79
C VAL A 58 0.48 8.47 13.60
N ARG A 59 -0.31 9.55 13.61
CA ARG A 59 -0.20 10.67 12.67
C ARG A 59 1.27 11.00 12.39
N SER A 60 1.67 10.87 11.14
CA SER A 60 2.83 11.55 10.57
C SER A 60 2.43 12.28 9.31
#